data_AF-A0A239NXY9-F1
#
_entry.id   AF-A0A239NXY9-F1
#
_cell.length_a   1.000
_cell.length_b   1.000
_cell.length_c   1.000
_cell.angle_alpha   90.00
_cell.angle_beta   90.00
_cell.angle_gamma   90.00
#
_symmetry.space_group_name_H-M   'P 1'
#
loop_
_entity.id
_entity.type
_entity.pdbx_description
1 polymer ?
#
loop_
_entity_poly.entity_id
_entity_poly.type
_entity_poly.pdbx_seq_one_letter_code
_entity_poly.pdbx_strand_id
1 'polypeptide(L)'
;MSAHTHGAPPKPCPGPDRHPKRPAFVMPRGACDTHVHVFGPQAEFPFSEQRSYTPEDCTYDDLMQLHETLGIDRAVIVHGGAHGTDNSATLAALDLNPRRLRGVAVIPSGLPQQALEDMHLRGMRGCRMSTVVSGGASFAHLAGLADETFDFGWHLVLHFNRASELVDVAPQLMQVSSPFVLDHLARISAAEGVDSEPFQTLLRLLDTDRCWVKLASLYRLSAEPYPHRDMLPMIARVVEARPDRILWGSNWPHPICPVAMPNDGDLVDLIPHWLPDPKAQQLALVDNPASLYGFESIGQAS
;
A
#
# COMPACT_ATOMS: atom_id res chain seq x y z
N MET A 1 -17.53 -36.05 -14.63
CA MET A 1 -18.19 -35.06 -13.74
C MET A 1 -17.60 -35.25 -12.35
N SER A 2 -16.44 -34.64 -12.08
CA SER A 2 -15.86 -34.65 -10.73
C SER A 2 -16.47 -33.50 -9.93
N ALA A 3 -17.06 -33.85 -8.80
CA ALA A 3 -17.61 -32.94 -7.83
C ALA A 3 -16.57 -31.90 -7.42
N HIS A 4 -16.95 -30.63 -7.53
CA HIS A 4 -16.26 -29.52 -6.89
C HIS A 4 -16.26 -29.79 -5.38
N THR A 5 -15.11 -30.13 -4.82
CA THR A 5 -14.91 -30.08 -3.38
C THR A 5 -14.97 -28.61 -2.98
N HIS A 6 -16.04 -28.21 -2.29
CA HIS A 6 -16.09 -26.93 -1.59
C HIS A 6 -14.90 -26.89 -0.62
N GLY A 7 -13.88 -26.11 -0.98
CA GLY A 7 -12.68 -25.91 -0.18
C GLY A 7 -13.06 -25.34 1.19
N ALA A 8 -12.31 -25.71 2.22
CA ALA A 8 -12.50 -25.21 3.57
C ALA A 8 -12.64 -23.67 3.57
N PRO A 9 -13.51 -23.09 4.43
CA PRO A 9 -13.69 -21.65 4.48
C PRO A 9 -12.34 -20.94 4.73
N PRO A 10 -12.06 -19.82 4.03
CA PRO A 10 -10.80 -19.11 4.17
C PRO A 10 -10.54 -18.71 5.62
N LYS A 11 -9.32 -18.96 6.11
CA LYS A 11 -8.96 -18.75 7.52
C LYS A 11 -9.23 -17.31 7.95
N PRO A 12 -9.86 -17.07 9.11
CA PRO A 12 -9.95 -15.74 9.66
C PRO A 12 -8.54 -15.18 9.93
N CYS A 13 -8.33 -13.89 9.70
CA CYS A 13 -7.13 -13.20 10.16
C CYS A 13 -7.44 -12.30 11.36
N PRO A 14 -6.44 -11.99 12.21
CA PRO A 14 -6.64 -11.09 13.34
C PRO A 14 -7.12 -9.70 12.87
N GLY A 15 -8.02 -9.10 13.64
CA GLY A 15 -8.42 -7.69 13.48
C GLY A 15 -7.36 -6.72 14.02
N PRO A 16 -7.44 -5.42 13.67
CA PRO A 16 -6.51 -4.41 14.12
C PRO A 16 -6.66 -4.13 15.63
N ASP A 17 -5.68 -3.43 16.22
CA ASP A 17 -5.90 -2.80 17.52
C ASP A 17 -6.96 -1.71 17.38
N ARG A 18 -8.09 -1.87 18.07
CA ARG A 18 -9.22 -0.92 18.05
C ARG A 18 -9.03 0.26 19.01
N HIS A 19 -7.93 0.29 19.75
CA HIS A 19 -7.60 1.35 20.70
C HIS A 19 -6.20 1.92 20.43
N PRO A 20 -5.96 2.50 19.23
CA PRO A 20 -4.69 3.12 18.91
C PRO A 20 -4.37 4.22 19.92
N LYS A 21 -3.12 4.27 20.39
CA LYS A 21 -2.68 5.39 21.24
C LYS A 21 -2.52 6.64 20.36
N ARG A 22 -2.66 7.82 20.96
CA ARG A 22 -2.24 9.06 20.30
C ARG A 22 -0.71 9.06 20.19
N PRO A 23 -0.13 9.21 18.99
CA PRO A 23 1.32 9.23 18.83
C PRO A 23 1.96 10.46 19.48
N ALA A 24 3.23 10.33 19.88
CA ALA A 24 4.04 11.45 20.34
C ALA A 24 4.56 12.27 19.16
N PHE A 25 4.86 11.64 18.03
CA PHE A 25 5.16 12.34 16.78
C PHE A 25 3.89 13.01 16.23
N VAL A 26 3.99 14.32 15.96
CA VAL A 26 2.89 15.10 15.36
C VAL A 26 3.05 15.09 13.85
N MET A 27 2.11 14.47 13.16
CA MET A 27 2.06 14.47 11.70
C MET A 27 2.01 15.90 11.14
N PRO A 28 2.74 16.21 10.05
CA PRO A 28 2.62 17.49 9.38
C PRO A 28 1.21 17.64 8.78
N ARG A 29 0.74 18.88 8.67
CA ARG A 29 -0.50 19.17 7.94
C ARG A 29 -0.39 18.63 6.52
N GLY A 30 -1.38 17.86 6.12
CA GLY A 30 -1.40 17.17 4.85
C GLY A 30 -0.81 15.77 4.85
N ALA A 31 -0.39 15.24 5.99
CA ALA A 31 0.12 13.88 6.07
C ALA A 31 -0.84 12.90 5.41
N CYS A 32 -0.27 12.00 4.60
CA CYS A 32 -0.99 11.00 3.84
C CYS A 32 -0.56 9.61 4.27
N ASP A 33 -1.54 8.79 4.66
CA ASP A 33 -1.33 7.35 4.75
C ASP A 33 -1.50 6.71 3.38
N THR A 34 -0.40 6.27 2.76
CA THR A 34 -0.44 5.75 1.38
C THR A 34 -0.76 4.26 1.29
N HIS A 35 -1.02 3.59 2.41
CA HIS A 35 -1.27 2.16 2.41
C HIS A 35 -2.22 1.77 3.54
N VAL A 36 -3.53 1.85 3.24
CA VAL A 36 -4.60 1.31 4.10
C VAL A 36 -5.56 0.46 3.29
N HIS A 37 -6.35 -0.36 3.96
CA HIS A 37 -7.46 -1.10 3.37
C HIS A 37 -8.76 -0.78 4.12
N VAL A 38 -9.88 -0.91 3.43
CA VAL A 38 -11.19 -1.05 4.06
C VAL A 38 -11.74 -2.44 3.73
N PHE A 39 -12.40 -3.05 4.70
CA PHE A 39 -13.01 -4.37 4.57
C PHE A 39 -14.46 -4.30 5.00
N GLY A 40 -15.36 -4.70 4.10
CA GLY A 40 -16.79 -4.65 4.36
C GLY A 40 -17.36 -3.22 4.44
N PRO A 41 -18.51 -3.02 5.12
CA PRO A 41 -19.25 -4.04 5.88
C PRO A 41 -19.70 -5.22 5.01
N GLN A 42 -19.56 -6.45 5.51
CA GLN A 42 -19.85 -7.66 4.71
C GLN A 42 -21.30 -7.75 4.21
N ALA A 43 -22.24 -7.15 4.95
CA ALA A 43 -23.65 -7.12 4.59
C ALA A 43 -23.92 -6.33 3.30
N GLU A 44 -23.08 -5.35 2.99
CA GLU A 44 -23.20 -4.48 1.80
C GLU A 44 -22.16 -4.86 0.73
N PHE A 45 -20.94 -5.14 1.17
CA PHE A 45 -19.81 -5.51 0.33
C PHE A 45 -19.31 -6.90 0.75
N PRO A 46 -19.89 -7.98 0.20
CA PRO A 46 -19.46 -9.33 0.54
C PRO A 46 -18.00 -9.57 0.13
N PHE A 47 -17.31 -10.42 0.88
CA PHE A 47 -15.96 -10.86 0.49
C PHE A 47 -16.02 -11.88 -0.65
N SER A 48 -14.98 -11.90 -1.47
CA SER A 48 -14.84 -12.84 -2.57
C SER A 48 -14.79 -14.28 -2.06
N GLU A 49 -15.42 -15.20 -2.78
CA GLU A 49 -15.31 -16.64 -2.51
C GLU A 49 -13.89 -17.18 -2.78
N GLN A 50 -13.08 -16.46 -3.56
CA GLN A 50 -11.71 -16.85 -3.94
C GLN A 50 -10.63 -16.29 -2.99
N ARG A 51 -11.03 -15.58 -1.92
CA ARG A 51 -10.10 -14.95 -0.97
C ARG A 51 -9.24 -15.98 -0.24
N SER A 52 -8.00 -15.61 0.09
CA SER A 52 -7.09 -16.44 0.90
C SER A 52 -7.22 -16.25 2.41
N TYR A 53 -7.93 -15.20 2.85
CA TYR A 53 -8.14 -14.85 4.26
C TYR A 53 -9.49 -14.16 4.44
N THR A 54 -10.04 -14.20 5.65
CA THR A 54 -11.27 -13.49 6.01
C THR A 54 -10.97 -12.47 7.12
N PRO A 55 -10.94 -11.17 6.84
CA PRO A 55 -10.83 -10.14 7.87
C PRO A 55 -12.18 -9.90 8.57
N GLU A 56 -12.15 -9.25 9.73
CA GLU A 56 -13.36 -8.62 10.28
C GLU A 56 -13.68 -7.32 9.52
N ASP A 57 -14.90 -6.80 9.69
CA ASP A 57 -15.28 -5.53 9.09
C ASP A 57 -14.42 -4.39 9.65
N CYS A 58 -13.76 -3.66 8.76
CA CYS A 58 -12.90 -2.53 9.03
C CYS A 58 -13.30 -1.42 8.06
N THR A 59 -14.24 -0.60 8.49
CA THR A 59 -15.04 0.28 7.62
C THR A 59 -14.34 1.60 7.33
N TYR A 60 -14.92 2.42 6.45
CA TYR A 60 -14.51 3.81 6.26
C TYR A 60 -14.56 4.61 7.59
N ASP A 61 -15.60 4.43 8.40
CA ASP A 61 -15.75 5.16 9.66
C ASP A 61 -14.68 4.76 10.68
N ASP A 62 -14.30 3.47 10.72
CA ASP A 62 -13.18 2.99 11.53
C ASP A 62 -11.87 3.65 11.10
N LEU A 63 -11.62 3.73 9.78
CA LEU A 63 -10.45 4.39 9.21
C LEU A 63 -10.41 5.89 9.55
N MET A 64 -11.56 6.57 9.52
CA MET A 64 -11.62 8.00 9.87
C MET A 64 -11.32 8.24 11.35
N GLN A 65 -11.86 7.40 12.26
CA GLN A 65 -11.57 7.46 13.69
C GLN A 65 -10.09 7.19 14.00
N LEU A 66 -9.50 6.21 13.31
CA LEU A 66 -8.07 5.96 13.37
C LEU A 66 -7.27 7.21 12.97
N HIS A 67 -7.54 7.76 11.79
CA HIS A 67 -6.80 8.92 11.28
C HIS A 67 -6.97 10.18 12.14
N GLU A 68 -8.13 10.38 12.78
CA GLU A 68 -8.31 11.46 13.76
C GLU A 68 -7.38 11.28 14.98
N THR A 69 -7.22 10.04 15.44
CA THR A 69 -6.31 9.72 16.54
C THR A 69 -4.85 9.95 16.14
N LEU A 70 -4.47 9.56 14.92
CA LEU A 70 -3.11 9.64 14.39
C LEU A 70 -2.72 11.01 13.82
N GLY A 71 -3.69 11.91 13.57
CA GLY A 71 -3.45 13.21 12.96
C GLY A 71 -3.19 13.16 11.45
N ILE A 72 -3.85 12.24 10.72
CA ILE A 72 -3.63 12.01 9.29
C ILE A 72 -4.72 12.68 8.46
N ASP A 73 -4.32 13.51 7.49
CA ASP A 73 -5.24 14.33 6.71
C ASP A 73 -5.72 13.65 5.43
N ARG A 74 -4.90 12.80 4.79
CA ARG A 74 -5.18 12.17 3.49
C ARG A 74 -4.91 10.67 3.53
N ALA A 75 -5.54 9.90 2.65
CA ALA A 75 -5.25 8.48 2.57
C ALA A 75 -5.40 7.88 1.17
N VAL A 76 -4.64 6.82 0.93
CA VAL A 76 -4.75 5.97 -0.24
C VAL A 76 -5.28 4.60 0.19
N ILE A 77 -6.53 4.33 -0.17
CA ILE A 77 -7.16 3.04 0.07
C ILE A 77 -6.70 2.09 -1.02
N VAL A 78 -5.80 1.19 -0.65
CA VAL A 78 -5.39 0.07 -1.49
C VAL A 78 -6.49 -0.99 -1.41
N HIS A 79 -7.04 -1.39 -2.54
CA HIS A 79 -8.12 -2.37 -2.56
C HIS A 79 -7.72 -3.66 -1.85
N GLY A 80 -8.57 -4.09 -0.91
CA GLY A 80 -8.30 -5.20 -0.02
C GLY A 80 -8.54 -6.54 -0.71
N GLY A 81 -7.51 -7.40 -0.77
CA GLY A 81 -7.59 -8.67 -1.50
C GLY A 81 -8.70 -9.63 -1.06
N ALA A 82 -9.28 -9.45 0.14
CA ALA A 82 -10.46 -10.20 0.58
C ALA A 82 -11.70 -9.96 -0.31
N HIS A 83 -11.80 -8.82 -0.99
CA HIS A 83 -12.86 -8.50 -1.94
C HIS A 83 -12.54 -8.94 -3.39
N GLY A 84 -11.35 -9.52 -3.64
CA GLY A 84 -10.96 -9.98 -4.96
C GLY A 84 -10.77 -8.85 -5.97
N THR A 85 -11.52 -8.88 -7.07
CA THR A 85 -11.54 -7.81 -8.10
C THR A 85 -12.80 -6.94 -8.05
N ASP A 86 -13.68 -7.15 -7.06
CA ASP A 86 -14.84 -6.29 -6.85
C ASP A 86 -14.43 -5.07 -6.00
N ASN A 87 -14.18 -3.95 -6.68
CA ASN A 87 -13.69 -2.74 -6.04
C ASN A 87 -14.79 -1.90 -5.35
N SER A 88 -16.03 -2.41 -5.25
CA SER A 88 -17.20 -1.64 -4.79
C SER A 88 -17.03 -1.05 -3.39
N ALA A 89 -16.48 -1.81 -2.42
CA ALA A 89 -16.22 -1.31 -1.07
C ALA A 89 -15.24 -0.12 -1.07
N THR A 90 -14.16 -0.25 -1.84
CA THR A 90 -13.15 0.82 -1.96
C THR A 90 -13.73 2.04 -2.65
N LEU A 91 -14.42 1.85 -3.78
CA LEU A 91 -15.01 2.95 -4.54
C LEU A 91 -16.10 3.69 -3.71
N ALA A 92 -16.93 2.96 -2.96
CA ALA A 92 -17.90 3.56 -2.05
C ALA A 92 -17.21 4.43 -0.98
N ALA A 93 -16.09 3.96 -0.41
CA ALA A 93 -15.31 4.75 0.54
C ALA A 93 -14.71 6.02 -0.10
N LEU A 94 -14.23 5.95 -1.35
CA LEU A 94 -13.68 7.12 -2.06
C LEU A 94 -14.77 8.19 -2.31
N ASP A 95 -15.98 7.78 -2.67
CA ASP A 95 -17.09 8.69 -2.96
C ASP A 95 -17.50 9.52 -1.73
N LEU A 96 -17.28 9.02 -0.51
CA LEU A 96 -17.59 9.73 0.73
C LEU A 96 -16.68 10.94 0.97
N ASN A 97 -15.43 10.91 0.49
CA ASN A 97 -14.48 12.01 0.69
C ASN A 97 -13.44 12.14 -0.45
N PRO A 98 -13.87 12.56 -1.65
CA PRO A 98 -13.03 12.55 -2.86
C PRO A 98 -11.89 13.57 -2.84
N ARG A 99 -11.86 14.52 -1.89
CA ARG A 99 -10.71 15.42 -1.70
C ARG A 99 -9.62 14.80 -0.80
N ARG A 100 -10.02 13.94 0.12
CA ARG A 100 -9.15 13.30 1.12
C ARG A 100 -8.60 11.96 0.65
N LEU A 101 -9.36 11.26 -0.20
CA LEU A 101 -9.09 9.87 -0.53
C LEU A 101 -8.68 9.67 -1.99
N ARG A 102 -7.75 8.75 -2.20
CA ARG A 102 -7.41 8.15 -3.48
C ARG A 102 -7.41 6.64 -3.34
N GLY A 103 -7.51 5.93 -4.45
CA GLY A 103 -7.56 4.48 -4.46
C GLY A 103 -6.50 3.83 -5.32
N VAL A 104 -6.18 2.58 -4.99
CA VAL A 104 -5.45 1.65 -5.86
C VAL A 104 -6.35 0.44 -6.09
N ALA A 105 -6.73 0.20 -7.33
CA ALA A 105 -7.65 -0.86 -7.70
C ALA A 105 -6.96 -2.24 -7.75
N VAL A 106 -7.72 -3.32 -7.62
CA VAL A 106 -7.29 -4.66 -8.04
C VAL A 106 -8.21 -5.11 -9.16
N ILE A 107 -7.69 -5.19 -10.37
CA ILE A 107 -8.45 -5.48 -11.59
C ILE A 107 -7.61 -6.35 -12.52
N PRO A 108 -8.23 -7.21 -13.35
CA PRO A 108 -7.52 -7.81 -14.48
C PRO A 108 -7.22 -6.74 -15.54
N SER A 109 -6.22 -6.98 -16.38
CA SER A 109 -6.07 -6.25 -17.65
C SER A 109 -7.21 -6.59 -18.61
N GLY A 110 -7.46 -5.73 -19.60
CA GLY A 110 -8.46 -5.92 -20.63
C GLY A 110 -9.87 -5.48 -20.22
N LEU A 111 -10.00 -4.65 -19.19
CA LEU A 111 -11.29 -4.02 -18.89
C LEU A 111 -11.66 -3.02 -19.99
N PRO A 112 -12.97 -2.79 -20.23
CA PRO A 112 -13.41 -1.71 -21.11
C PRO A 112 -12.87 -0.36 -20.62
N GLN A 113 -12.42 0.48 -21.56
CA GLN A 113 -11.89 1.82 -21.24
C GLN A 113 -12.83 2.63 -20.35
N GLN A 114 -14.15 2.56 -20.60
CA GLN A 114 -15.16 3.26 -19.79
C GLN A 114 -15.13 2.88 -18.31
N ALA A 115 -14.78 1.63 -17.98
CA ALA A 115 -14.66 1.17 -16.60
C ALA A 115 -13.42 1.78 -15.92
N LEU A 116 -12.31 1.90 -16.65
CA LEU A 116 -11.09 2.57 -16.16
C LEU A 116 -11.34 4.08 -15.96
N GLU A 117 -12.07 4.72 -16.88
CA GLU A 117 -12.50 6.11 -16.77
C GLU A 117 -13.38 6.34 -15.53
N ASP A 118 -14.38 5.50 -15.30
CA ASP A 118 -15.25 5.58 -14.11
C ASP A 118 -14.43 5.48 -12.82
N MET A 119 -13.55 4.48 -12.74
CA MET A 119 -12.64 4.31 -11.59
C MET A 119 -11.74 5.53 -11.39
N HIS A 120 -11.17 6.08 -12.47
CA HIS A 120 -10.32 7.26 -12.41
C HIS A 120 -11.10 8.48 -11.89
N LEU A 121 -12.30 8.74 -12.40
CA LEU A 121 -13.15 9.84 -11.97
C LEU A 121 -13.52 9.75 -10.50
N ARG A 122 -13.70 8.53 -9.99
CA ARG A 122 -13.99 8.24 -8.57
C ARG A 122 -12.74 8.21 -7.66
N GLY A 123 -11.56 8.45 -8.22
CA GLY A 123 -10.34 8.69 -7.43
C GLY A 123 -9.32 7.54 -7.43
N MET A 124 -9.51 6.48 -8.21
CA MET A 124 -8.48 5.47 -8.42
C MET A 124 -7.30 6.06 -9.21
N ARG A 125 -6.07 5.73 -8.81
CA ARG A 125 -4.82 6.28 -9.37
C ARG A 125 -3.76 5.22 -9.62
N GLY A 126 -4.10 3.95 -9.48
CA GLY A 126 -3.17 2.86 -9.69
C GLY A 126 -3.86 1.52 -9.62
N CYS A 127 -3.11 0.48 -9.98
CA CYS A 127 -3.56 -0.89 -9.91
C CYS A 127 -2.54 -1.76 -9.17
N ARG A 128 -3.03 -2.62 -8.28
CA ARG A 128 -2.19 -3.50 -7.46
C ARG A 128 -2.20 -4.91 -7.99
N MET A 129 -1.01 -5.49 -8.06
CA MET A 129 -0.78 -6.90 -8.30
C MET A 129 -0.06 -7.52 -7.12
N SER A 130 -0.41 -8.75 -6.78
CA SER A 130 0.09 -9.41 -5.58
C SER A 130 0.31 -10.89 -5.79
N THR A 131 1.44 -11.42 -5.31
CA THR A 131 1.71 -12.87 -5.23
C THR A 131 1.43 -13.45 -3.83
N VAL A 132 1.03 -12.62 -2.86
CA VAL A 132 0.68 -13.02 -1.48
C VAL A 132 -0.78 -13.44 -1.29
N VAL A 133 -1.70 -12.84 -2.05
CA VAL A 133 -3.16 -13.02 -1.87
C VAL A 133 -3.77 -13.62 -3.12
N SER A 134 -4.75 -14.50 -2.96
CA SER A 134 -5.51 -15.09 -4.07
C SER A 134 -6.75 -14.25 -4.41
N GLY A 135 -7.32 -14.46 -5.60
CA GLY A 135 -8.55 -13.80 -6.04
C GLY A 135 -8.37 -12.38 -6.58
N GLY A 136 -7.13 -11.87 -6.62
CA GLY A 136 -6.77 -10.58 -7.22
C GLY A 136 -5.92 -10.73 -8.49
N ALA A 137 -5.30 -9.63 -8.92
CA ALA A 137 -4.45 -9.59 -10.11
C ALA A 137 -3.02 -10.12 -9.82
N SER A 138 -2.55 -11.02 -10.67
CA SER A 138 -1.15 -11.49 -10.68
C SER A 138 -0.27 -10.63 -11.60
N PHE A 139 1.06 -10.81 -11.56
CA PHE A 139 1.97 -10.10 -12.47
C PHE A 139 1.84 -10.48 -13.95
N ALA A 140 1.03 -11.49 -14.30
CA ALA A 140 0.65 -11.73 -15.69
C ALA A 140 -0.09 -10.54 -16.32
N HIS A 141 -0.74 -9.70 -15.50
CA HIS A 141 -1.44 -8.49 -15.94
C HIS A 141 -0.54 -7.26 -16.02
N LEU A 142 0.73 -7.34 -15.59
CA LEU A 142 1.59 -6.17 -15.41
C LEU A 142 1.72 -5.34 -16.69
N ALA A 143 2.08 -5.96 -17.82
CA ALA A 143 2.25 -5.24 -19.08
C ALA A 143 0.92 -4.63 -19.58
N GLY A 144 -0.16 -5.41 -19.58
CA GLY A 144 -1.47 -4.94 -20.02
C GLY A 144 -1.97 -3.76 -19.17
N LEU A 145 -1.90 -3.87 -17.84
CA LEU A 145 -2.28 -2.78 -16.94
C LEU A 145 -1.37 -1.56 -17.08
N ALA A 146 -0.06 -1.75 -17.30
CA ALA A 146 0.86 -0.64 -17.55
C ALA A 146 0.39 0.18 -18.75
N ASP A 147 0.11 -0.49 -19.87
CA ASP A 147 -0.28 0.14 -21.13
C ASP A 147 -1.69 0.75 -21.05
N GLU A 148 -2.67 0.00 -20.56
CA GLU A 148 -4.09 0.41 -20.49
C GLU A 148 -4.32 1.60 -19.56
N THR A 149 -3.48 1.75 -18.52
CA THR A 149 -3.66 2.78 -17.50
C THR A 149 -2.65 3.94 -17.62
N PHE A 150 -1.74 3.88 -18.60
CA PHE A 150 -0.69 4.89 -18.78
C PHE A 150 -1.24 6.30 -19.00
N ASP A 151 -2.20 6.46 -19.92
CA ASP A 151 -2.77 7.77 -20.26
C ASP A 151 -3.60 8.39 -19.12
N PHE A 152 -4.03 7.58 -18.16
CA PHE A 152 -4.66 8.04 -16.92
C PHE A 152 -3.65 8.55 -15.88
N GLY A 153 -2.34 8.40 -16.15
CA GLY A 153 -1.27 8.67 -15.20
C GLY A 153 -1.24 7.70 -14.02
N TRP A 154 -1.83 6.50 -14.16
CA TRP A 154 -1.85 5.52 -13.08
C TRP A 154 -0.48 4.89 -12.87
N HIS A 155 -0.23 4.46 -11.64
CA HIS A 155 0.95 3.68 -11.28
C HIS A 155 0.60 2.24 -10.96
N LEU A 156 1.57 1.36 -11.14
CA LEU A 156 1.48 -0.03 -10.71
C LEU A 156 1.88 -0.15 -9.24
N VAL A 157 1.24 -1.03 -8.48
CA VAL A 157 1.64 -1.38 -7.10
C VAL A 157 1.97 -2.86 -7.05
N LEU A 158 3.20 -3.18 -6.65
CA LEU A 158 3.70 -4.55 -6.64
C LEU A 158 3.87 -5.05 -5.21
N HIS A 159 3.19 -6.14 -4.90
CA HIS A 159 3.24 -6.81 -3.60
C HIS A 159 3.77 -8.25 -3.75
N PHE A 160 4.99 -8.46 -3.30
CA PHE A 160 5.69 -9.74 -3.41
C PHE A 160 5.44 -10.64 -2.21
N ASN A 161 5.54 -11.96 -2.39
CA ASN A 161 5.59 -12.92 -1.29
C ASN A 161 7.04 -13.18 -0.82
N ARG A 162 8.00 -13.10 -1.74
CA ARG A 162 9.43 -13.20 -1.49
C ARG A 162 10.16 -12.07 -2.23
N ALA A 163 11.19 -11.51 -1.61
CA ALA A 163 11.97 -10.44 -2.20
C ALA A 163 12.66 -10.85 -3.52
N SER A 164 13.01 -12.13 -3.69
CA SER A 164 13.60 -12.65 -4.94
C SER A 164 12.73 -12.44 -6.18
N GLU A 165 11.40 -12.33 -6.01
CA GLU A 165 10.48 -12.07 -7.12
C GLU A 165 10.71 -10.68 -7.74
N LEU A 166 11.29 -9.74 -6.98
CA LEU A 166 11.72 -8.44 -7.52
C LEU A 166 12.81 -8.63 -8.59
N VAL A 167 13.75 -9.54 -8.35
CA VAL A 167 14.83 -9.85 -9.29
C VAL A 167 14.26 -10.44 -10.57
N ASP A 168 13.30 -11.36 -10.43
CA ASP A 168 12.64 -12.03 -11.56
C ASP A 168 11.85 -11.03 -12.44
N VAL A 169 11.14 -10.07 -11.82
CA VAL A 169 10.29 -9.10 -12.55
C VAL A 169 11.03 -7.84 -13.01
N ALA A 170 12.21 -7.54 -12.46
CA ALA A 170 12.99 -6.35 -12.77
C ALA A 170 13.21 -6.10 -14.28
N PRO A 171 13.55 -7.10 -15.11
CA PRO A 171 13.69 -6.89 -16.56
C PRO A 171 12.42 -6.35 -17.22
N GLN A 172 11.24 -6.79 -16.76
CA GLN A 172 9.95 -6.29 -17.25
C GLN A 172 9.67 -4.87 -16.74
N LEU A 173 9.96 -4.59 -15.47
CA LEU A 173 9.82 -3.24 -14.89
C LEU A 173 10.72 -2.20 -15.58
N MET A 174 11.89 -2.62 -16.06
CA MET A 174 12.77 -1.73 -16.84
C MET A 174 12.13 -1.28 -18.16
N GLN A 175 11.21 -2.08 -18.73
CA GLN A 175 10.58 -1.83 -20.03
C GLN A 175 9.27 -1.03 -19.97
N VAL A 176 8.53 -1.08 -18.86
CA VAL A 176 7.23 -0.37 -18.77
C VAL A 176 7.40 1.14 -18.64
N SER A 177 6.53 1.94 -19.23
CA SER A 177 6.64 3.40 -19.12
C SER A 177 6.02 3.95 -17.84
N SER A 178 5.05 3.24 -17.27
CA SER A 178 4.29 3.69 -16.10
C SER A 178 5.17 3.73 -14.84
N PRO A 179 4.91 4.67 -13.92
CA PRO A 179 5.47 4.60 -12.57
C PRO A 179 5.02 3.33 -11.86
N PHE A 180 5.83 2.86 -10.91
CA PHE A 180 5.48 1.71 -10.09
C PHE A 180 5.95 1.89 -8.65
N VAL A 181 5.21 1.28 -7.74
CA VAL A 181 5.44 1.33 -6.29
C VAL A 181 5.74 -0.07 -5.79
N LEU A 182 6.85 -0.22 -5.09
CA LEU A 182 7.19 -1.44 -4.37
C LEU A 182 6.58 -1.37 -2.97
N ASP A 183 5.56 -2.21 -2.71
CA ASP A 183 4.96 -2.31 -1.38
C ASP A 183 6.00 -2.85 -0.38
N HIS A 184 6.01 -2.28 0.84
CA HIS A 184 6.72 -2.79 2.01
C HIS A 184 8.21 -3.06 1.76
N LEU A 185 8.91 -2.11 1.12
CA LEU A 185 10.33 -2.26 0.76
C LEU A 185 10.60 -3.53 -0.07
N ALA A 186 9.68 -3.85 -0.99
CA ALA A 186 9.67 -5.08 -1.79
C ALA A 186 9.71 -6.38 -0.96
N ARG A 187 9.28 -6.31 0.31
CA ARG A 187 9.31 -7.41 1.28
C ARG A 187 10.71 -7.95 1.59
N ILE A 188 11.74 -7.13 1.39
CA ILE A 188 13.11 -7.48 1.78
C ILE A 188 13.19 -7.42 3.30
N SER A 189 13.58 -8.55 3.91
CA SER A 189 13.69 -8.68 5.36
C SER A 189 15.00 -8.09 5.89
N ALA A 190 15.01 -7.71 7.18
CA ALA A 190 16.22 -7.27 7.87
C ALA A 190 17.35 -8.32 7.77
N ALA A 191 17.00 -9.61 7.76
CA ALA A 191 17.95 -10.71 7.64
C ALA A 191 18.62 -10.81 6.26
N GLU A 192 17.94 -10.37 5.19
CA GLU A 192 18.52 -10.28 3.85
C GLU A 192 19.45 -9.06 3.74
N GLY A 193 19.00 -7.91 4.26
CA GLY A 193 19.82 -6.71 4.40
C GLY A 193 20.23 -6.04 3.08
N VAL A 194 21.07 -5.02 3.21
CA VAL A 194 21.43 -4.08 2.12
C VAL A 194 22.29 -4.72 1.02
N ASP A 195 23.03 -5.78 1.33
CA ASP A 195 23.93 -6.43 0.36
C ASP A 195 23.21 -7.53 -0.46
N SER A 196 21.95 -7.84 -0.13
CA SER A 196 21.17 -8.84 -0.85
C SER A 196 20.90 -8.44 -2.30
N GLU A 197 20.83 -9.44 -3.19
CA GLU A 197 20.51 -9.22 -4.60
C GLU A 197 19.16 -8.52 -4.81
N PRO A 198 18.08 -8.84 -4.09
CA PRO A 198 16.83 -8.08 -4.15
C PRO A 198 17.01 -6.60 -3.78
N PHE A 199 17.76 -6.27 -2.72
CA PHE A 199 17.97 -4.88 -2.31
C PHE A 199 18.79 -4.10 -3.34
N GLN A 200 19.84 -4.71 -3.89
CA GLN A 200 20.62 -4.11 -4.99
C GLN A 200 19.78 -3.92 -6.26
N THR A 201 18.82 -4.82 -6.52
CA THR A 201 17.85 -4.67 -7.61
C THR A 201 16.90 -3.50 -7.37
N LEU A 202 16.39 -3.36 -6.15
CA LEU A 202 15.57 -2.21 -5.75
C LEU A 202 16.31 -0.89 -6.01
N LEU A 203 17.58 -0.77 -5.60
CA LEU A 203 18.36 0.46 -5.83
C LEU A 203 18.51 0.78 -7.32
N ARG A 204 18.79 -0.22 -8.16
CA ARG A 204 18.85 -0.03 -9.63
C ARG A 204 17.52 0.45 -10.21
N LEU A 205 16.39 -0.05 -9.69
CA LEU A 205 15.06 0.38 -10.14
C LEU A 205 14.76 1.81 -9.65
N LEU A 206 15.19 2.20 -8.45
CA LEU A 206 15.07 3.58 -7.95
C LEU A 206 15.77 4.62 -8.84
N ASP A 207 16.83 4.23 -9.54
CA ASP A 207 17.53 5.11 -10.49
C ASP A 207 16.73 5.40 -11.78
N THR A 208 15.60 4.72 -12.02
CA THR A 208 14.80 4.85 -13.26
C THR A 208 13.78 6.00 -13.25
N ASP A 209 13.74 6.80 -12.17
CA ASP A 209 12.73 7.84 -11.89
C ASP A 209 11.27 7.38 -11.74
N ARG A 210 10.96 6.16 -12.18
CA ARG A 210 9.62 5.55 -12.18
C ARG A 210 9.32 4.75 -10.92
N CYS A 211 10.35 4.30 -10.20
CA CYS A 211 10.20 3.47 -9.01
C CYS A 211 9.96 4.31 -7.74
N TRP A 212 8.97 3.89 -6.96
CA TRP A 212 8.63 4.42 -5.64
C TRP A 212 8.70 3.29 -4.60
N VAL A 213 8.97 3.63 -3.34
CA VAL A 213 9.06 2.64 -2.25
C VAL A 213 8.16 3.07 -1.10
N LYS A 214 7.33 2.13 -0.63
CA LYS A 214 6.53 2.30 0.58
C LYS A 214 7.25 1.77 1.82
N LEU A 215 7.48 2.66 2.78
CA LEU A 215 7.81 2.34 4.16
C LEU A 215 6.51 2.05 4.91
N ALA A 216 6.04 0.81 4.78
CA ALA A 216 4.81 0.33 5.39
C ALA A 216 4.98 -1.14 5.78
N SER A 217 4.33 -1.58 6.87
CA SER A 217 4.34 -2.99 7.29
C SER A 217 5.72 -3.60 7.62
N LEU A 218 6.74 -2.76 7.87
CA LEU A 218 8.12 -3.21 8.08
C LEU A 218 8.31 -4.00 9.39
N TYR A 219 7.40 -3.87 10.35
CA TYR A 219 7.36 -4.69 11.57
C TYR A 219 7.23 -6.19 11.28
N ARG A 220 6.78 -6.58 10.08
CA ARG A 220 6.69 -7.98 9.62
C ARG A 220 8.01 -8.53 9.08
N LEU A 221 8.96 -7.64 8.82
CA LEU A 221 10.22 -7.90 8.12
C LEU A 221 11.43 -7.75 9.05
N SER A 222 11.20 -7.27 10.26
CA SER A 222 12.17 -7.16 11.34
C SER A 222 12.28 -8.48 12.12
N ALA A 223 13.49 -8.82 12.53
CA ALA A 223 13.78 -9.86 13.51
C ALA A 223 13.90 -9.30 14.94
N GLU A 224 13.98 -7.98 15.09
CA GLU A 224 14.04 -7.30 16.38
C GLU A 224 12.64 -6.89 16.89
N PRO A 225 12.44 -6.83 18.22
CA PRO A 225 11.24 -6.21 18.78
C PRO A 225 11.18 -4.72 18.41
N TYR A 226 10.02 -4.10 18.66
CA TYR A 226 9.88 -2.64 18.57
C TYR A 226 11.06 -1.95 19.30
N PRO A 227 11.76 -0.98 18.66
CA PRO A 227 11.37 -0.24 17.47
C PRO A 227 11.98 -0.75 16.14
N HIS A 228 12.28 -2.05 16.01
CA HIS A 228 12.69 -2.68 14.74
C HIS A 228 13.95 -2.04 14.12
N ARG A 229 15.03 -1.89 14.91
CA ARG A 229 16.20 -1.09 14.52
C ARG A 229 17.00 -1.73 13.39
N ASP A 230 16.90 -3.05 13.26
CA ASP A 230 17.48 -3.84 12.18
C ASP A 230 16.96 -3.46 10.78
N MET A 231 15.81 -2.80 10.65
CA MET A 231 15.32 -2.26 9.37
C MET A 231 15.99 -0.93 8.96
N LEU A 232 16.55 -0.18 9.92
CA LEU A 232 17.07 1.18 9.69
C LEU A 232 18.13 1.27 8.58
N PRO A 233 19.10 0.33 8.43
CA PRO A 233 20.09 0.42 7.37
C PRO A 233 19.48 0.44 5.96
N MET A 234 18.46 -0.40 5.72
CA MET A 234 17.77 -0.45 4.43
C MET A 234 16.94 0.81 4.18
N ILE A 235 16.21 1.28 5.21
CA ILE A 235 15.41 2.51 5.14
C ILE A 235 16.31 3.71 4.83
N ALA A 236 17.41 3.88 5.57
CA ALA A 236 18.35 4.97 5.36
C ALA A 236 18.90 4.98 3.94
N ARG A 237 19.22 3.80 3.39
CA ARG A 237 19.82 3.68 2.06
C ARG A 237 18.85 4.02 0.92
N VAL A 238 17.57 3.66 1.03
CA VAL A 238 16.56 4.07 0.02
C VAL A 238 16.21 5.55 0.13
N VAL A 239 16.15 6.09 1.35
CA VAL A 239 15.89 7.51 1.61
C VAL A 239 17.05 8.39 1.13
N GLU A 240 18.29 7.96 1.35
CA GLU A 240 19.49 8.65 0.85
C GLU A 240 19.54 8.64 -0.68
N ALA A 241 19.19 7.50 -1.30
CA ALA A 241 19.22 7.38 -2.75
C ALA A 241 18.16 8.24 -3.43
N ARG A 242 16.90 8.19 -2.96
CA ARG A 242 15.75 8.84 -3.60
C ARG A 242 14.71 9.33 -2.59
N PRO A 243 15.00 10.41 -1.82
CA PRO A 243 14.05 10.93 -0.83
C PRO A 243 12.74 11.41 -1.48
N ASP A 244 12.79 11.79 -2.76
CA ASP A 244 11.65 12.17 -3.61
C ASP A 244 10.83 10.97 -4.14
N ARG A 245 11.17 9.74 -3.74
CA ARG A 245 10.45 8.50 -4.13
C ARG A 245 10.01 7.64 -2.96
N ILE A 246 10.07 8.18 -1.75
CA ILE A 246 9.66 7.48 -0.53
C ILE A 246 8.24 7.85 -0.16
N LEU A 247 7.45 6.84 0.22
CA LEU A 247 6.10 6.97 0.73
C LEU A 247 6.02 6.29 2.10
N TRP A 248 5.11 6.73 2.96
CA TRP A 248 4.80 6.06 4.23
C TRP A 248 3.36 5.54 4.25
N GLY A 249 3.10 4.48 4.99
CA GLY A 249 1.73 4.05 5.29
C GLY A 249 1.65 3.11 6.49
N SER A 250 0.51 3.11 7.19
CA SER A 250 0.30 2.31 8.40
C SER A 250 0.17 0.82 8.10
N ASN A 251 -0.36 0.48 6.92
CA ASN A 251 -0.84 -0.86 6.56
C ASN A 251 -2.10 -1.30 7.35
N TRP A 252 -2.82 -0.36 7.98
CA TRP A 252 -4.09 -0.65 8.65
C TRP A 252 -5.10 -1.27 7.66
N PRO A 253 -5.89 -2.30 8.06
CA PRO A 253 -6.05 -2.89 9.38
C PRO A 253 -5.16 -4.12 9.60
N HIS A 254 -3.97 -4.14 9.00
CA HIS A 254 -2.93 -5.14 9.18
C HIS A 254 -3.33 -6.57 8.76
N PRO A 255 -3.92 -6.78 7.57
CA PRO A 255 -4.37 -8.11 7.15
C PRO A 255 -3.23 -9.14 7.18
N ILE A 256 -3.56 -10.38 7.54
CA ILE A 256 -2.61 -11.52 7.57
C ILE A 256 -1.38 -11.21 8.47
N CYS A 257 -1.55 -10.51 9.60
CA CYS A 257 -0.46 -10.20 10.53
C CYS A 257 0.11 -11.48 11.18
N PRO A 258 1.37 -11.88 10.90
CA PRO A 258 1.95 -13.09 11.46
C PRO A 258 2.65 -12.86 12.80
N VAL A 259 2.75 -11.60 13.23
CA VAL A 259 3.37 -11.16 14.48
C VAL A 259 2.33 -10.52 15.39
N ALA A 260 2.74 -10.08 16.59
CA ALA A 260 1.88 -9.31 17.48
C ALA A 260 1.28 -8.11 16.72
N MET A 261 -0.03 -7.89 16.89
CA MET A 261 -0.73 -6.79 16.25
C MET A 261 -0.10 -5.47 16.70
N PRO A 262 0.37 -4.61 15.78
CA PRO A 262 0.93 -3.32 16.17
C PRO A 262 -0.18 -2.39 16.65
N ASN A 263 0.18 -1.46 17.53
CA ASN A 263 -0.63 -0.27 17.77
C ASN A 263 -0.24 0.79 16.72
N ASP A 264 -1.20 1.32 15.97
CA ASP A 264 -0.90 2.27 14.89
C ASP A 264 -0.25 3.58 15.38
N GLY A 265 -0.48 3.98 16.63
CA GLY A 265 0.22 5.11 17.24
C GLY A 265 1.72 4.84 17.41
N ASP A 266 2.11 3.60 17.73
CA ASP A 266 3.53 3.20 17.75
C ASP A 266 4.15 3.24 16.35
N LEU A 267 3.38 2.87 15.31
CA LEU A 267 3.86 2.92 13.93
C LEU A 267 4.13 4.36 13.45
N VAL A 268 3.30 5.32 13.88
CA VAL A 268 3.55 6.74 13.64
C VAL A 268 4.79 7.23 14.40
N ASP A 269 5.00 6.76 15.64
CA ASP A 269 6.19 7.10 16.43
C ASP A 269 7.50 6.55 15.83
N LEU A 270 7.45 5.60 14.88
CA LEU A 270 8.62 5.12 14.13
C LEU A 270 9.09 6.11 13.05
N ILE A 271 8.24 7.03 12.58
CA ILE A 271 8.57 8.00 11.53
C ILE A 271 9.85 8.79 11.83
N PRO A 272 10.02 9.45 12.99
CA PRO A 272 11.26 10.19 13.28
C PRO A 272 12.50 9.29 13.41
N HIS A 273 12.33 7.98 13.62
CA HIS A 273 13.44 7.03 13.58
C HIS A 273 13.83 6.66 12.14
N TRP A 274 12.85 6.50 11.26
CA TRP A 274 13.04 6.18 9.84
C TRP A 274 13.51 7.38 9.03
N LEU A 275 12.99 8.56 9.35
CA LEU A 275 13.16 9.82 8.65
C LEU A 275 13.54 10.91 9.67
N PRO A 276 14.81 10.96 10.14
CA PRO A 276 15.21 11.93 11.16
C PRO A 276 15.26 13.39 10.66
N ASP A 277 15.34 13.61 9.33
CA ASP A 277 15.28 14.94 8.73
C ASP A 277 13.82 15.38 8.52
N PRO A 278 13.38 16.52 9.09
CA PRO A 278 12.05 17.09 8.83
C PRO A 278 11.73 17.29 7.34
N LYS A 279 12.72 17.54 6.48
CA LYS A 279 12.49 17.64 5.03
C LYS A 279 12.11 16.28 4.43
N ALA A 280 12.77 15.21 4.85
CA ALA A 280 12.43 13.86 4.41
C ALA A 280 11.04 13.44 4.93
N GLN A 281 10.66 13.86 6.14
CA GLN A 281 9.30 13.68 6.67
C GLN A 281 8.26 14.41 5.81
N GLN A 282 8.50 15.68 5.48
CA GLN A 282 7.62 16.47 4.61
C GLN A 282 7.46 15.80 3.22
N LEU A 283 8.56 15.36 2.61
CA LEU A 283 8.53 14.65 1.34
C LEU A 283 7.70 13.37 1.45
N ALA A 284 8.05 12.45 2.35
CA ALA A 284 7.44 11.13 2.41
C ALA A 284 5.96 11.15 2.86
N LEU A 285 5.57 12.12 3.70
CA LEU A 285 4.23 12.20 4.27
C LEU A 285 3.31 13.13 3.49
N VAL A 286 3.83 14.13 2.77
CA VAL A 286 3.00 15.17 2.15
C VAL A 286 3.25 15.29 0.66
N ASP A 287 4.47 15.64 0.25
CA ASP A 287 4.74 16.08 -1.12
C ASP A 287 4.79 14.91 -2.11
N ASN A 288 5.46 13.83 -1.74
CA ASN A 288 5.56 12.61 -2.55
C ASN A 288 4.18 11.97 -2.78
N PRO A 289 3.34 11.73 -1.73
CA PRO A 289 1.97 11.27 -1.93
C PRO A 289 1.13 12.24 -2.77
N ALA A 290 1.30 13.56 -2.58
CA ALA A 290 0.55 14.55 -3.36
C ALA A 290 0.86 14.44 -4.85
N SER A 291 2.15 14.33 -5.19
CA SER A 291 2.62 14.20 -6.57
C SER A 291 2.17 12.89 -7.20
N LEU A 292 2.31 11.76 -6.51
CA LEU A 292 2.01 10.45 -7.11
C LEU A 292 0.51 10.18 -7.24
N TYR A 293 -0.29 10.59 -6.25
CA TYR A 293 -1.72 10.29 -6.20
C TYR A 293 -2.62 11.44 -6.67
N GLY A 294 -2.04 12.58 -7.07
CA GLY A 294 -2.79 13.73 -7.58
C GLY A 294 -3.73 14.33 -6.53
N PHE A 295 -3.22 14.54 -5.32
CA PHE A 295 -3.91 15.33 -4.31
C PHE A 295 -3.67 16.82 -4.59
N GLU A 296 -4.69 17.64 -4.33
CA GLU A 296 -4.56 19.09 -4.42
C GLU A 296 -3.49 19.59 -3.44
N SER A 297 -2.74 20.62 -3.86
CA SER A 297 -1.80 21.30 -2.97
C SER A 297 -2.57 21.89 -1.80
N ILE A 298 -2.09 21.62 -0.59
CA ILE A 298 -2.66 22.23 0.61
C ILE A 298 -2.15 23.66 0.62
N GLY A 299 -2.93 24.56 0.04
CA GLY A 299 -2.64 25.99 0.09
C GLY A 299 -2.39 26.41 1.53
N GLN A 300 -1.40 27.29 1.74
CA GLN A 300 -1.31 28.02 3.00
C GLN A 300 -2.68 28.65 3.23
N ALA A 301 -3.32 28.31 4.35
CA ALA A 301 -4.58 28.93 4.71
C ALA A 301 -4.38 30.45 4.67
N SER A 302 -5.07 31.12 3.75
CA SER A 302 -5.25 32.57 3.75
C SER A 302 -6.00 33.00 5.01
#